data_AF-A0A3A4S303-F1
#
_entry.id   AF-A0A3A4S303-F1
#
_cell.length_a   1.000
_cell.length_b   1.000
_cell.length_c   1.000
_cell.angle_alpha   90.00
_cell.angle_beta   90.00
_cell.angle_gamma   90.00
#
_symmetry.space_group_name_H-M   'P 1'
#
loop_
_entity.id
_entity.type
_entity.pdbx_description
1 polymer ?
#
loop_
_entity_poly.entity_id
_entity_poly.type
_entity_poly.pdbx_seq_one_letter_code
_entity_poly.pdbx_strand_id
1 'polypeptide(L)'
;MTIEEKNKKPEFFENNPFDPVIAAIGLDDRENKRGSSLEEKKSGGNARKKKAGFYLSLDLLDRFTRKFHELKLAGVMIENKSAFIEAAIKFALDDVDQGDDSKVLKEFSG
;
A
#
# COMPACT_ATOMS: atom_id res chain seq x y z
N MET A 1 -8.53 -60.18 -19.91
CA MET A 1 -8.01 -59.59 -18.65
C MET A 1 -6.50 -59.61 -18.72
N THR A 2 -5.88 -58.49 -19.05
CA THR A 2 -4.43 -58.33 -19.20
C THR A 2 -3.85 -57.60 -17.99
N ILE A 3 -2.67 -58.07 -17.55
CA ILE A 3 -2.08 -57.87 -16.22
C ILE A 3 -1.14 -56.64 -16.24
N GLU A 4 -1.62 -55.47 -16.70
CA GLU A 4 -0.75 -54.29 -16.85
C GLU A 4 -1.21 -53.01 -16.11
N GLU A 5 -2.30 -53.06 -15.34
CA GLU A 5 -2.82 -51.85 -14.65
C GLU A 5 -2.49 -51.76 -13.15
N LYS A 6 -1.71 -52.69 -12.59
CA LYS A 6 -1.48 -52.74 -11.13
C LYS A 6 -0.26 -51.97 -10.61
N ASN A 7 0.53 -51.31 -11.46
CA ASN A 7 1.78 -50.66 -11.04
C ASN A 7 2.04 -49.28 -11.69
N LYS A 8 1.00 -48.52 -12.04
CA LYS A 8 1.19 -47.08 -12.28
C LYS A 8 1.09 -46.36 -10.95
N LYS A 9 2.25 -46.04 -10.37
CA LYS A 9 2.34 -45.08 -9.27
C LYS A 9 1.68 -43.78 -9.76
N PRO A 10 0.86 -43.09 -8.95
CA PRO A 10 0.33 -41.80 -9.35
C PRO A 10 1.51 -40.87 -9.64
N GLU A 11 1.59 -40.42 -10.88
CA GLU A 11 2.59 -39.46 -11.36
C GLU A 11 2.30 -38.12 -10.68
N PHE A 12 3.17 -37.71 -9.75
CA PHE A 12 3.02 -36.46 -8.98
C PHE A 12 3.01 -35.19 -9.86
N PHE A 13 3.42 -35.32 -11.12
CA PHE A 13 3.57 -34.26 -12.10
C PHE A 13 2.54 -34.33 -13.23
N GLU A 14 1.49 -35.16 -13.10
CA GLU A 14 0.31 -34.98 -13.94
C GLU A 14 -0.19 -33.54 -13.79
N ASN A 15 -0.64 -32.94 -14.90
CA ASN A 15 -1.21 -31.59 -14.94
C ASN A 15 -2.44 -31.53 -14.01
N ASN A 16 -2.17 -31.31 -12.73
CA ASN A 16 -3.17 -31.11 -11.72
C ASN A 16 -3.80 -29.76 -12.03
N PRO A 17 -5.13 -29.66 -12.26
CA PRO A 17 -5.80 -28.38 -12.51
C PRO A 17 -5.67 -27.41 -11.32
N PHE A 18 -5.04 -27.85 -10.23
CA PHE A 18 -4.75 -27.08 -9.05
C PHE A 18 -3.23 -27.02 -8.84
N ASP A 19 -2.58 -25.97 -9.35
CA ASP A 19 -1.18 -25.67 -9.04
C ASP A 19 -1.10 -24.95 -7.67
N PRO A 20 -0.47 -25.56 -6.64
CA PRO A 20 -0.36 -24.96 -5.32
C PRO A 20 0.45 -23.66 -5.32
N VAL A 21 1.36 -23.48 -6.28
CA VAL A 21 2.12 -22.25 -6.47
C VAL A 21 1.19 -21.14 -6.95
N ILE A 22 0.35 -21.41 -7.95
CA ILE A 22 -0.65 -20.44 -8.43
C ILE A 22 -1.69 -20.10 -7.35
N ALA A 23 -2.18 -21.10 -6.61
CA ALA A 23 -3.12 -20.90 -5.51
C ALA A 23 -2.54 -20.01 -4.40
N ALA A 24 -1.24 -20.15 -4.10
CA ALA A 24 -0.55 -19.34 -3.09
C ALA A 24 -0.27 -17.90 -3.55
N ILE A 25 -0.03 -17.70 -4.85
CA ILE A 25 0.25 -16.37 -5.43
C ILE A 25 -1.05 -15.62 -5.75
N GLY A 26 -2.19 -16.31 -5.77
CA GLY A 26 -3.51 -15.72 -6.07
C GLY A 26 -3.67 -15.28 -7.51
N LEU A 27 -2.87 -15.84 -8.42
CA LEU A 27 -2.98 -15.60 -9.86
C LEU A 27 -4.07 -16.51 -10.42
N ASP A 28 -5.33 -16.13 -10.29
CA ASP A 28 -6.44 -16.78 -10.99
C ASP A 28 -6.11 -16.87 -12.50
N ASP A 29 -6.23 -18.08 -13.06
CA ASP A 29 -6.09 -18.40 -14.48
C ASP A 29 -7.16 -17.67 -15.29
N ARG A 30 -6.93 -16.38 -15.53
CA ARG A 30 -7.53 -15.63 -16.62
C ARG A 30 -6.56 -15.57 -17.79
N GLU A 31 -6.16 -16.74 -18.28
CA GLU A 31 -5.70 -16.85 -19.66
C GLU A 31 -6.91 -16.67 -20.61
N ASN A 32 -7.33 -15.42 -20.78
CA ASN A 32 -7.85 -14.94 -22.05
C ASN A 32 -7.94 -13.40 -22.07
N LYS A 33 -6.91 -12.77 -22.65
CA LYS A 33 -6.96 -11.58 -23.54
C LYS A 33 -5.54 -11.06 -23.77
N ARG A 34 -4.72 -11.83 -24.47
CA ARG A 34 -3.64 -11.24 -25.29
C ARG A 34 -4.30 -10.72 -26.55
N GLY A 35 -4.42 -9.39 -26.66
CA GLY A 35 -4.92 -8.75 -27.86
C GLY A 35 -5.76 -7.52 -27.56
N SER A 36 -5.10 -6.38 -27.37
CA SER A 36 -5.44 -5.08 -27.95
C SER A 36 -4.88 -3.97 -27.06
N SER A 37 -3.94 -3.22 -27.61
CA SER A 37 -3.68 -1.81 -27.29
C SER A 37 -4.89 -1.10 -26.68
N LEU A 38 -4.74 -0.60 -25.46
CA LEU A 38 -5.61 0.44 -24.91
C LEU A 38 -4.81 1.22 -23.87
N GLU A 39 -4.50 2.46 -24.27
CA GLU A 39 -4.49 3.60 -23.37
C GLU A 39 -5.64 3.52 -22.35
N GLU A 40 -5.37 4.10 -21.18
CA GLU A 40 -6.35 4.65 -20.27
C GLU A 40 -7.51 3.75 -19.83
N LYS A 41 -7.37 3.22 -18.61
CA LYS A 41 -8.21 3.60 -17.45
C LYS A 41 -7.98 2.63 -16.30
N LYS A 42 -7.17 3.05 -15.33
CA LYS A 42 -7.45 2.72 -13.93
C LYS A 42 -7.84 4.01 -13.23
N SER A 43 -9.15 4.19 -13.14
CA SER A 43 -9.82 5.15 -12.27
C SER A 43 -9.39 4.94 -10.82
N GLY A 44 -8.89 6.01 -10.21
CA GLY A 44 -8.61 6.11 -8.79
C GLY A 44 -7.72 7.32 -8.61
N GLY A 45 -8.31 8.46 -8.22
CA GLY A 45 -7.67 9.77 -8.15
C GLY A 45 -6.48 9.85 -7.18
N ASN A 46 -5.38 9.21 -7.52
CA ASN A 46 -4.10 9.47 -6.90
C ASN A 46 -3.49 10.66 -7.62
N ALA A 47 -3.57 11.83 -6.98
CA ALA A 47 -2.70 12.95 -7.32
C ALA A 47 -1.26 12.44 -7.51
N ARG A 48 -0.52 13.01 -8.46
CA ARG A 48 0.85 12.59 -8.75
C ARG A 48 1.72 12.81 -7.48
N LYS A 49 1.99 11.75 -6.72
CA LYS A 49 2.81 11.81 -5.50
C LYS A 49 4.28 11.56 -5.84
N LYS A 50 5.18 12.35 -5.24
CA LYS A 50 6.63 12.16 -5.30
C LYS A 50 7.16 11.87 -3.89
N LYS A 51 8.08 10.93 -3.77
CA LYS A 51 8.76 10.64 -2.50
C LYS A 51 9.74 11.78 -2.17
N ALA A 52 9.66 12.27 -0.94
CA ALA A 52 10.61 13.22 -0.36
C ALA A 52 11.20 12.63 0.93
N GLY A 53 12.48 12.88 1.18
CA GLY A 53 13.18 12.48 2.40
C GLY A 53 13.52 13.72 3.23
N PHE A 54 13.24 13.66 4.53
CA PHE A 54 13.54 14.72 5.49
C PHE A 54 14.21 14.10 6.71
N TYR A 55 15.08 14.87 7.36
CA TYR A 55 15.58 14.54 8.69
C TYR A 55 14.58 15.05 9.73
N LEU A 56 14.22 14.19 10.68
CA LEU A 56 13.37 14.51 11.82
C LEU A 56 14.12 14.12 13.09
N SER A 57 13.85 14.81 14.20
CA SER A 57 14.35 14.34 15.50
C SER A 57 13.73 12.98 15.84
N LEU A 58 14.48 12.15 16.57
CA LEU A 58 14.01 10.83 16.98
C LEU A 58 12.74 10.94 17.84
N ASP A 59 12.71 11.90 18.76
CA ASP A 59 11.54 12.14 19.62
C ASP A 59 10.27 12.47 18.82
N LEU A 60 10.41 13.26 17.75
CA LEU A 60 9.29 13.61 16.88
C LEU A 60 8.81 12.39 16.08
N LEU A 61 9.75 11.59 15.56
CA LEU A 61 9.43 10.37 14.82
C LEU A 61 8.73 9.32 15.69
N ASP A 62 9.16 9.18 16.94
CA ASP A 62 8.55 8.28 17.92
C ASP A 62 7.15 8.76 18.30
N ARG A 63 6.99 10.07 18.56
CA ARG A 63 5.67 10.66 18.83
C ARG A 63 4.72 10.47 17.65
N PHE A 64 5.19 10.70 16.42
CA PHE A 64 4.42 10.49 15.20
C PHE A 64 3.98 9.02 15.06
N THR A 65 4.93 8.09 15.22
CA THR A 65 4.65 6.66 15.09
C THR A 65 3.66 6.19 16.14
N ARG A 66 3.85 6.58 17.41
CA ARG A 66 2.92 6.25 18.49
C ARG A 66 1.51 6.78 18.20
N LYS A 67 1.38 8.04 17.79
CA LYS A 67 0.07 8.65 17.47
C LYS A 67 -0.62 7.97 16.29
N PHE A 68 0.13 7.60 15.25
CA PHE A 68 -0.43 6.83 14.14
C PHE A 68 -1.05 5.52 14.61
N HIS A 69 -0.37 4.77 15.47
CA HIS A 69 -0.88 3.50 15.98
C HIS A 69 -2.05 3.69 16.96
N GLU A 70 -2.00 4.70 17.84
CA GLU A 70 -3.13 5.06 18.71
C GLU A 70 -4.40 5.34 17.89
N LEU A 71 -4.29 6.13 16.82
CA LEU A 71 -5.43 6.48 15.95
C LEU A 71 -5.96 5.25 15.19
N LYS A 72 -5.07 4.37 14.72
CA LYS A 72 -5.47 3.09 14.11
C LYS A 72 -6.25 2.21 15.10
N LEU A 73 -5.80 2.12 16.34
CA LEU A 73 -6.48 1.36 17.40
C LEU A 73 -7.81 1.99 17.80
N ALA A 74 -7.92 3.31 17.75
CA ALA A 74 -9.15 4.05 17.97
C ALA A 74 -10.17 3.93 16.82
N GLY A 75 -9.85 3.19 15.75
CA GLY A 75 -10.76 2.98 14.61
C GLY A 75 -10.77 4.12 13.59
N VAL A 76 -9.83 5.08 13.68
CA VAL A 76 -9.71 6.14 12.66
C VAL A 76 -9.19 5.52 11.36
N MET A 77 -9.90 5.78 10.25
CA MET A 77 -9.57 5.26 8.92
C MET A 77 -8.38 5.98 8.29
N ILE A 78 -7.21 5.92 8.94
CA ILE A 78 -5.95 6.35 8.36
C ILE A 78 -5.43 5.20 7.52
N GLU A 79 -5.13 5.39 6.24
CA GLU A 79 -4.67 4.28 5.38
C GLU A 79 -3.25 3.83 5.78
N ASN A 80 -2.30 4.76 5.74
CA ASN A 80 -0.87 4.52 5.96
C ASN A 80 -0.19 5.74 6.61
N LYS A 81 1.08 5.59 7.02
CA LYS A 81 1.86 6.67 7.64
C LYS A 81 2.02 7.88 6.70
N SER A 82 2.18 7.65 5.39
CA SER A 82 2.32 8.73 4.40
C SER A 82 1.06 9.60 4.31
N ALA A 83 -0.14 9.01 4.41
CA ALA A 83 -1.39 9.75 4.44
C ALA A 83 -1.51 10.61 5.72
N PHE A 84 -1.06 10.07 6.86
CA PHE A 84 -1.10 10.81 8.12
C PHE A 84 -0.14 12.00 8.14
N ILE A 85 1.11 11.81 7.70
CA ILE A 85 2.07 12.92 7.63
C ILE A 85 1.67 13.94 6.56
N GLU A 86 1.07 13.51 5.45
CA GLU A 86 0.56 14.43 4.43
C GLU A 86 -0.55 15.33 5.00
N ALA A 87 -1.47 14.79 5.80
CA ALA A 87 -2.49 15.58 6.49
C ALA A 87 -1.89 16.54 7.53
N ALA A 88 -0.90 16.07 8.30
CA ALA A 88 -0.22 16.91 9.29
C ALA A 88 0.55 18.08 8.64
N ILE A 89 1.22 17.83 7.51
CA ILE A 89 1.92 18.87 6.75
C ILE A 89 0.91 19.87 6.16
N LYS A 90 -0.20 19.40 5.59
CA LYS A 90 -1.27 20.29 5.09
C LYS A 90 -1.78 21.21 6.21
N PHE A 91 -2.09 20.65 7.37
CA PHE A 91 -2.52 21.43 8.53
C PHE A 91 -1.47 22.48 8.95
N ALA A 92 -0.18 22.14 8.92
CA ALA A 92 0.88 23.09 9.22
C ALA A 92 1.00 24.20 8.16
N LEU A 93 0.82 23.88 6.88
CA LEU A 93 0.81 24.87 5.81
C LEU A 93 -0.42 25.78 5.88
N ASP A 94 -1.59 25.24 6.20
CA ASP A 94 -2.81 26.02 6.42
C ASP A 94 -2.66 26.98 7.62
N ASP A 95 -1.89 26.60 8.65
CA ASP A 95 -1.52 27.51 9.75
C ASP A 95 -0.54 28.60 9.29
N VAL A 96 0.44 28.27 8.45
CA VAL A 96 1.37 29.25 7.86
C VAL A 96 0.64 30.28 7.00
N ASP A 97 -0.38 29.86 6.26
CA ASP A 97 -1.20 30.75 5.41
C ASP A 97 -2.00 31.78 6.22
N GLN A 98 -2.10 31.63 7.55
CA GLN A 98 -2.69 32.64 8.45
C GLN A 98 -1.77 33.85 8.69
N GLY A 99 -0.53 33.83 8.18
CA GLY A 99 0.40 34.96 8.30
C GLY A 99 0.79 35.26 9.74
N ASP A 100 0.61 36.50 10.19
CA ASP A 100 1.04 36.97 11.51
C ASP A 100 0.41 36.18 12.68
N ASP A 101 -0.73 35.53 12.44
CA ASP A 101 -1.39 34.70 13.45
C ASP A 101 -0.83 33.26 13.53
N SER A 102 -0.08 32.82 12.52
CA SER A 102 0.48 31.47 12.43
C SER A 102 1.30 31.09 13.67
N LYS A 103 0.98 29.93 14.24
CA LYS A 103 1.76 29.33 15.32
C LYS A 103 3.08 28.78 14.79
N VAL A 104 3.08 28.24 13.58
CA VAL A 104 4.28 27.71 12.93
C VAL A 104 5.28 28.84 12.67
N LEU A 105 4.85 29.98 12.11
CA LEU A 105 5.77 31.11 11.86
C LEU A 105 6.34 31.70 13.15
N LYS A 106 5.55 31.72 14.24
CA LYS A 106 6.00 32.19 15.55
C LYS A 106 7.15 31.38 16.15
N GLU A 107 7.26 30.09 15.82
CA GLU A 107 8.40 29.25 16.24
C GLU A 107 9.71 29.63 15.51
N PHE A 108 9.62 30.24 14.34
CA PHE A 108 10.77 30.68 13.55
C PHE A 108 11.08 32.18 13.66
N SER A 109 10.14 32.98 14.16
CA SER A 109 10.27 34.43 14.30
C SER A 109 10.90 34.86 15.63
N GLY A 110 11.83 34.05 16.16
CA GLY A 110 12.52 34.31 17.43
C GLY A 110 13.18 35.68 17.51
#